data_AF-A0A943DBT4-F1
#
_entry.id   AF-A0A943DBT4-F1
#
_cell.length_a   1.000
_cell.length_b   1.000
_cell.length_c   1.000
_cell.angle_alpha   90.00
_cell.angle_beta   90.00
_cell.angle_gamma   90.00
#
_symmetry.space_group_name_H-M   'P 1'
#
loop_
_entity.id
_entity.type
_entity.pdbx_description
1 polymer ?
#
loop_
_entity_poly.entity_id
_entity_poly.type
_entity_poly.pdbx_seq_one_letter_code
_entity_poly.pdbx_strand_id
1 'polypeptide(L)'
;MGYQESWVYIEPQWNFKNLIRAYEQAEAAGYYKLFGAEPLSVIILKRSFGKIPAGKKLLWVCGDRCFHNVSGIFGRNLNILGKLQVIPIEAVLDMNDSRLDGIHFENSTPSENPYMKRYSVVDYVHRMKQAQSKYHSER
;
A
#
# COMPACT_ATOMS: atom_id res chain seq x y z
N MET A 1 -3.50 -2.99 23.01
CA MET A 1 -3.32 -2.30 21.72
C MET A 1 -4.33 -2.87 20.74
N GLY A 2 -4.95 -2.06 19.88
CA GLY A 2 -6.03 -2.50 18.97
C GLY A 2 -5.51 -2.74 17.56
N TYR A 3 -6.17 -3.62 16.81
CA TYR A 3 -5.91 -3.80 15.39
C TYR A 3 -6.53 -2.66 14.58
N GLN A 4 -5.87 -2.24 13.50
CA GLN A 4 -6.36 -1.26 12.55
C GLN A 4 -5.87 -1.61 11.14
N GLU A 5 -6.64 -1.18 10.15
CA GLU A 5 -6.23 -1.19 8.76
C GLU A 5 -6.30 0.23 8.21
N SER A 6 -5.40 0.58 7.30
CA SER A 6 -5.36 1.92 6.74
C SER A 6 -4.86 1.94 5.31
N TRP A 7 -5.39 2.89 4.54
CA TRP A 7 -4.82 3.30 3.28
C TRP A 7 -3.78 4.39 3.50
N VAL A 8 -2.57 4.17 2.99
CA VAL A 8 -1.56 5.21 2.84
C VAL A 8 -1.63 5.76 1.43
N TYR A 9 -1.97 7.04 1.34
CA TYR A 9 -2.06 7.80 0.09
C TYR A 9 -0.99 8.87 0.06
N ILE A 10 -0.32 9.02 -1.08
CA ILE A 10 0.73 10.03 -1.27
C ILE A 10 0.44 10.89 -2.50
N GLU A 11 0.62 12.20 -2.37
CA GLU A 11 0.64 13.14 -3.49
C GLU A 11 1.93 13.95 -3.47
N PRO A 12 2.60 14.15 -4.62
CA PRO A 12 2.22 13.63 -5.95
C PRO A 12 2.46 12.13 -6.12
N GLN A 13 1.64 11.44 -6.92
CA GLN A 13 1.67 9.98 -7.10
C GLN A 13 2.98 9.40 -7.66
N TRP A 14 3.83 10.20 -8.31
CA TRP A 14 5.16 9.74 -8.72
C TRP A 14 6.08 9.40 -7.53
N ASN A 15 5.75 9.88 -6.32
CA ASN A 15 6.41 9.48 -5.08
C ASN A 15 5.97 8.10 -4.56
N PHE A 16 4.96 7.44 -5.14
CA PHE A 16 4.51 6.13 -4.66
C PHE A 16 5.65 5.09 -4.64
N LYS A 17 6.59 5.18 -5.58
CA LYS A 17 7.80 4.36 -5.60
C LYS A 17 8.67 4.50 -4.34
N ASN A 18 8.63 5.66 -3.68
CA ASN A 18 9.38 5.90 -2.45
C ASN A 18 8.73 5.20 -1.26
N LEU A 19 7.40 5.04 -1.24
CA LEU A 19 6.72 4.20 -0.24
C LEU A 19 7.17 2.75 -0.36
N ILE A 20 7.24 2.23 -1.59
CA ILE A 20 7.69 0.87 -1.85
C ILE A 20 9.17 0.69 -1.43
N ARG A 21 10.05 1.64 -1.76
CA ARG A 21 11.44 1.61 -1.32
C ARG A 21 11.59 1.64 0.20
N ALA A 22 10.82 2.48 0.88
CA ALA A 22 10.84 2.56 2.35
C ALA A 22 10.33 1.26 2.97
N TYR A 23 9.30 0.64 2.38
CA TYR A 23 8.86 -0.70 2.76
C TYR A 23 9.98 -1.73 2.60
N GLU A 24 10.63 -1.80 1.44
CA GLU A 24 11.71 -2.77 1.19
C GLU A 24 12.87 -2.62 2.18
N GLN A 25 13.24 -1.37 2.52
CA GLN A 25 14.27 -1.09 3.53
C GLN A 25 13.86 -1.54 4.93
N ALA A 26 12.62 -1.26 5.33
CA ALA A 26 12.08 -1.68 6.62
C ALA A 26 12.00 -3.21 6.72
N GLU A 27 11.52 -3.89 5.66
CA GLU A 27 11.44 -5.35 5.60
C GLU A 27 12.82 -6.00 5.64
N ALA A 28 13.79 -5.48 4.87
CA ALA A 28 15.17 -5.97 4.89
C ALA A 28 15.85 -5.81 6.27
N ALA A 29 15.47 -4.79 7.04
CA ALA A 29 15.91 -4.59 8.42
C ALA A 29 15.16 -5.47 9.44
N GLY A 30 14.20 -6.28 9.01
CA GLY A 30 13.36 -7.10 9.88
C GLY A 30 12.36 -6.30 10.73
N TYR A 31 12.05 -5.06 10.32
CA TYR A 31 11.22 -4.12 11.09
C TYR A 31 9.85 -4.70 11.43
N TYR A 32 9.16 -5.29 10.44
CA TYR A 32 7.79 -5.80 10.62
C TYR A 32 7.72 -7.12 11.42
N LYS A 33 8.87 -7.76 11.71
CA LYS A 33 8.92 -8.89 12.66
C LYS A 33 8.82 -8.43 14.11
N LEU A 34 9.12 -7.17 14.38
CA LEU A 34 9.15 -6.57 15.71
C LEU A 34 7.99 -5.59 15.94
N PHE A 35 7.51 -4.97 14.87
CA PHE A 35 6.48 -3.92 14.93
C PHE A 35 5.26 -4.29 14.11
N GLY A 36 4.11 -3.83 14.59
CA GLY A 36 2.84 -4.40 14.19
C GLY A 36 2.11 -3.74 13.02
N ALA A 37 2.61 -2.72 12.30
CA ALA A 37 1.89 -2.16 11.14
C ALA A 37 2.64 -2.41 9.84
N GLU A 38 2.21 -3.44 9.11
CA GLU A 38 2.86 -3.90 7.89
C GLU A 38 2.07 -3.52 6.63
N PRO A 39 2.73 -2.97 5.61
CA PRO A 39 2.20 -2.91 4.25
C PRO A 39 1.99 -4.30 3.65
N LEU A 40 0.73 -4.70 3.48
CA LEU A 40 0.38 -6.02 2.93
C LEU A 40 -0.02 -5.96 1.46
N SER A 41 -0.67 -4.87 1.03
CA SER A 41 -1.18 -4.77 -0.35
C SER A 41 -0.94 -3.42 -1.01
N VAL A 42 -0.79 -3.42 -2.33
CA VAL A 42 -0.91 -2.22 -3.17
C VAL A 42 -2.27 -2.25 -3.85
N ILE A 43 -3.04 -1.18 -3.67
CA ILE A 43 -4.34 -0.99 -4.30
C ILE A 43 -4.23 0.02 -5.42
N ILE A 44 -4.81 -0.28 -6.56
CA ILE A 44 -5.00 0.67 -7.67
C ILE A 44 -6.48 0.88 -7.86
N LEU A 45 -6.93 2.11 -7.64
CA LEU A 45 -8.35 2.45 -7.76
C LEU A 45 -8.78 2.51 -9.23
N LYS A 46 -9.87 1.83 -9.56
CA LYS A 46 -10.55 1.94 -10.87
C LYS A 46 -11.67 2.98 -10.84
N ARG A 47 -12.20 3.28 -9.65
CA ARG A 47 -13.18 4.34 -9.39
C ARG A 47 -12.71 5.24 -8.26
N SER A 48 -13.25 6.45 -8.17
CA SER A 48 -12.95 7.36 -7.05
C SER A 48 -13.52 6.82 -5.73
N PHE A 49 -12.78 7.02 -4.64
CA PHE A 49 -13.23 6.73 -3.29
C PHE A 49 -13.13 8.01 -2.45
N GLY A 50 -14.28 8.59 -2.08
CA GLY A 50 -14.33 9.88 -1.40
C GLY A 50 -13.59 10.96 -2.20
N LYS A 51 -12.54 11.53 -1.61
CA LYS A 51 -11.70 12.57 -2.25
C LYS A 51 -10.54 12.01 -3.08
N ILE A 52 -10.32 10.69 -3.10
CA ILE A 52 -9.23 10.05 -3.83
C ILE A 52 -9.72 9.71 -5.25
N PRO A 53 -9.10 10.29 -6.31
CA PRO A 53 -9.51 10.02 -7.69
C PRO A 53 -9.27 8.57 -8.13
N ALA A 54 -9.92 8.17 -9.22
CA ALA A 54 -9.59 6.94 -9.93
C ALA A 54 -8.14 6.97 -10.47
N GLY A 55 -7.56 5.80 -10.68
CA GLY A 55 -6.19 5.60 -11.17
C GLY A 55 -5.10 5.79 -10.12
N LYS A 56 -5.45 6.15 -8.89
CA LYS A 56 -4.50 6.38 -7.79
C LYS A 56 -4.06 5.06 -7.16
N LYS A 57 -2.80 5.03 -6.73
CA LYS A 57 -2.17 3.94 -6.00
C LYS A 57 -2.15 4.24 -4.51
N LEU A 58 -2.47 3.22 -3.72
CA LEU A 58 -2.55 3.25 -2.27
C LEU A 58 -1.81 2.05 -1.71
N LEU A 59 -1.27 2.20 -0.50
CA LEU A 59 -0.72 1.09 0.27
C LEU A 59 -1.74 0.70 1.35
N TRP A 60 -2.14 -0.57 1.38
CA TRP A 60 -2.96 -1.12 2.44
C TRP A 60 -2.06 -1.65 3.55
N VAL A 61 -2.20 -1.07 4.73
CA VAL A 61 -1.37 -1.35 5.90
C VAL A 61 -2.24 -1.93 7.01
N CYS A 62 -1.79 -3.02 7.63
CA CYS A 62 -2.52 -3.73 8.66
C CYS A 62 -1.69 -3.89 9.93
N GLY A 63 -2.37 -3.77 11.07
CA GLY A 63 -1.96 -4.33 12.34
C GLY A 63 -2.10 -3.35 13.52
N ASP A 64 -1.12 -3.20 14.39
CA ASP A 64 -1.30 -2.47 15.66
C ASP A 64 -1.49 -0.96 15.42
N ARG A 65 -2.67 -0.45 15.81
CA ARG A 65 -3.13 0.95 15.69
C ARG A 65 -2.08 1.99 16.08
N CYS A 66 -1.24 1.71 17.09
CA CYS A 66 -0.21 2.66 17.54
C CYS A 66 0.86 2.95 16.47
N PHE A 67 0.99 2.09 15.46
CA PHE A 67 1.95 2.22 14.37
C PHE A 67 1.34 2.82 13.09
N HIS A 68 0.05 3.16 13.06
CA HIS A 68 -0.62 3.75 11.89
C HIS A 68 -0.30 5.25 11.72
N ASN A 69 1.00 5.56 11.67
CA ASN A 69 1.58 6.85 11.32
C ASN A 69 2.83 6.61 10.46
N VAL A 70 3.35 7.64 9.81
CA VAL A 70 4.47 7.50 8.85
C VAL A 70 5.69 6.79 9.45
N SER A 71 6.08 7.17 10.67
CA SER A 71 7.23 6.59 11.35
C SER A 71 7.00 5.15 11.76
N GLY A 72 5.79 4.83 12.21
CA GLY A 72 5.40 3.48 12.63
C GLY A 72 5.23 2.51 11.46
N ILE A 73 4.85 2.99 10.28
CA ILE A 73 4.72 2.16 9.08
C ILE A 73 6.08 1.91 8.44
N PHE A 74 6.95 2.93 8.36
CA PHE A 74 8.18 2.84 7.57
C PHE A 74 9.47 2.81 8.40
N GLY A 75 9.40 2.77 9.73
CA GLY A 75 10.59 2.73 10.59
C GLY A 75 11.56 3.90 10.39
N ARG A 76 11.03 5.10 10.05
CA ARG A 76 11.80 6.30 9.66
C ARG A 76 12.59 6.19 8.34
N ASN A 77 12.36 5.16 7.54
CA ASN A 77 12.99 4.98 6.22
C ASN A 77 12.33 5.79 5.10
N LEU A 78 11.26 6.54 5.40
CA LEU A 78 10.54 7.30 4.39
C LEU A 78 11.06 8.74 4.28
N ASN A 79 11.69 9.05 3.16
CA ASN A 79 11.97 10.42 2.72
C ASN A 79 11.03 10.78 1.57
N ILE A 80 10.19 11.80 1.77
CA ILE A 80 9.20 12.24 0.78
C ILE A 80 9.23 13.75 0.58
N LEU A 81 9.06 14.14 -0.69
CA LEU A 81 8.67 15.48 -1.09
C LEU A 81 7.20 15.45 -1.47
N GLY A 82 6.30 15.70 -0.52
CA GLY A 82 4.86 15.67 -0.79
C GLY A 82 4.01 15.52 0.46
N LYS A 83 2.70 15.40 0.24
CA LYS A 83 1.71 15.15 1.28
C LYS A 83 1.40 13.66 1.35
N LEU A 84 1.55 13.09 2.54
CA LEU A 84 1.15 11.72 2.83
C LEU A 84 -0.02 11.73 3.80
N GLN A 85 -1.02 10.90 3.53
CA GLN A 85 -2.19 10.71 4.36
C GLN A 85 -2.32 9.24 4.74
N VAL A 86 -2.48 8.97 6.03
CA VAL A 86 -2.88 7.67 6.55
C VAL A 86 -4.37 7.75 6.86
N ILE A 87 -5.17 6.95 6.17
CA ILE A 87 -6.63 7.01 6.21
C ILE A 87 -7.12 5.67 6.79
N PRO A 88 -7.72 5.65 7.99
CA PRO A 88 -8.33 4.43 8.55
C PRO A 88 -9.34 3.84 7.57
N ILE A 89 -9.33 2.52 7.40
CA ILE A 89 -10.15 1.89 6.36
C ILE A 89 -11.65 2.09 6.62
N GLU A 90 -12.04 2.08 7.89
CA GLU A 90 -13.40 2.27 8.37
C GLU A 90 -13.96 3.68 8.07
N ALA A 91 -13.10 4.65 7.73
CA ALA A 91 -13.54 5.97 7.28
C ALA A 91 -13.93 5.99 5.79
N VAL A 92 -13.69 4.90 5.04
CA VAL A 92 -13.85 4.83 3.58
C VAL A 92 -14.67 3.62 3.14
N LEU A 93 -14.53 2.50 3.83
CA LEU A 93 -15.16 1.22 3.55
C LEU A 93 -15.79 0.66 4.83
N ASP A 94 -17.00 0.13 4.70
CA ASP A 94 -17.64 -0.64 5.76
C ASP A 94 -17.12 -2.08 5.81
N MET A 95 -17.33 -2.77 6.94
CA MET A 95 -16.87 -4.16 7.15
C MET A 95 -17.41 -5.15 6.10
N ASN A 96 -18.58 -4.89 5.53
CA ASN A 96 -19.23 -5.71 4.49
C ASN A 96 -19.41 -4.93 3.18
N ASP A 97 -18.47 -4.04 2.88
CA ASP A 97 -18.57 -3.20 1.69
C ASP A 97 -18.45 -4.04 0.41
N SER A 98 -19.54 -4.11 -0.37
CA SER A 98 -19.58 -4.81 -1.67
C SER A 98 -18.50 -4.38 -2.66
N ARG A 99 -17.85 -3.22 -2.46
CA ARG A 99 -16.72 -2.77 -3.27
C ARG A 99 -15.46 -3.57 -3.01
N LEU A 100 -15.42 -4.40 -1.98
CA LEU A 100 -14.36 -5.37 -1.71
C LEU A 100 -14.64 -6.76 -2.31
N ASP A 101 -15.83 -7.00 -2.84
CA ASP A 101 -16.20 -8.29 -3.43
C ASP A 101 -15.22 -8.69 -4.53
N GLY A 102 -14.65 -9.89 -4.44
CA GLY A 102 -13.65 -10.41 -5.37
C GLY A 102 -12.22 -9.90 -5.15
N ILE A 103 -11.95 -9.12 -4.10
CA ILE A 103 -10.59 -8.78 -3.66
C ILE A 103 -10.13 -9.79 -2.61
N HIS A 104 -8.96 -10.39 -2.84
CA HIS A 104 -8.38 -11.43 -1.99
C HIS A 104 -7.10 -10.91 -1.32
N PHE A 105 -7.11 -10.83 0.02
CA PHE A 105 -5.98 -10.35 0.82
C PHE A 105 -5.06 -11.48 1.32
N GLU A 106 -5.61 -12.68 1.48
CA GLU A 106 -4.94 -13.84 2.11
C GLU A 106 -3.80 -14.46 1.31
N ASN A 107 -3.69 -14.19 0.01
CA ASN A 107 -2.66 -14.78 -0.84
C ASN A 107 -1.92 -13.72 -1.66
N SER A 108 -0.84 -14.13 -2.34
CA SER A 108 -0.03 -13.22 -3.17
C SER A 108 -0.62 -12.98 -4.56
N THR A 109 -1.71 -13.65 -4.92
CA THR A 109 -2.29 -13.56 -6.26
C THR A 109 -2.96 -12.19 -6.44
N PRO A 110 -2.69 -11.48 -7.55
CA PRO A 110 -3.43 -10.28 -7.88
C PRO A 110 -4.93 -10.56 -7.97
N SER A 111 -5.74 -9.65 -7.44
CA SER A 111 -7.20 -9.72 -7.52
C SER A 111 -7.75 -8.39 -8.04
N GLU A 112 -8.91 -8.44 -8.69
CA GLU A 112 -9.50 -7.27 -9.33
C GLU A 112 -11.01 -7.39 -9.36
N ASN A 113 -11.68 -6.27 -9.15
CA ASN A 113 -13.12 -6.14 -9.31
C ASN A 113 -13.44 -4.82 -10.08
N PRO A 114 -14.71 -4.40 -10.22
CA PRO A 114 -15.06 -3.15 -10.89
C PRO A 114 -14.49 -1.87 -10.25
N TYR A 115 -14.10 -1.91 -8.98
CA TYR A 115 -13.71 -0.76 -8.18
C TYR A 115 -12.21 -0.60 -7.99
N MET A 116 -11.46 -1.71 -7.90
CA MET A 116 -10.02 -1.67 -7.66
C MET A 116 -9.30 -2.91 -8.17
N LYS A 117 -7.98 -2.78 -8.29
CA LYS A 117 -7.03 -3.89 -8.41
C LYS A 117 -6.20 -3.97 -7.15
N ARG A 118 -5.91 -5.17 -6.69
CA ARG A 118 -5.04 -5.43 -5.54
C ARG A 118 -3.88 -6.30 -5.98
N TYR A 119 -2.69 -5.91 -5.57
CA TYR A 119 -1.48 -6.72 -5.60
C TYR A 119 -1.02 -6.93 -4.16
N SER A 120 -0.46 -8.10 -3.82
CA SER A 120 0.35 -8.15 -2.60
C SER A 120 1.56 -7.23 -2.77
N VAL A 121 2.07 -6.65 -1.67
CA VAL A 121 3.23 -5.75 -1.77
C VAL A 121 4.43 -6.49 -2.36
N VAL A 122 4.63 -7.75 -1.97
CA VAL A 122 5.70 -8.62 -2.49
C VAL A 122 5.59 -8.80 -4.01
N ASP A 123 4.43 -9.22 -4.54
CA ASP A 123 4.22 -9.38 -5.99
C ASP A 123 4.40 -8.04 -6.73
N TYR A 124 3.89 -6.94 -6.17
CA TYR A 124 4.04 -5.61 -6.76
C TYR A 124 5.52 -5.18 -6.87
N VAL A 125 6.32 -5.40 -5.82
CA VAL A 125 7.77 -5.15 -5.82
C VAL A 125 8.46 -5.97 -6.92
N HIS A 126 8.16 -7.28 -7.02
CA HIS A 126 8.74 -8.14 -8.05
C HIS A 126 8.43 -7.63 -9.46
N ARG A 127 7.18 -7.26 -9.75
CA ARG A 127 6.77 -6.70 -11.04
C ARG A 127 7.47 -5.38 -11.35
N MET A 128 7.58 -4.51 -10.34
CA MET A 128 8.24 -3.21 -10.50
C MET A 128 9.71 -3.37 -10.88
N LYS A 129 10.43 -4.32 -10.27
CA LYS A 129 11.82 -4.64 -10.62
C LYS A 129 11.95 -5.22 -12.02
N GLN A 130 11.09 -6.17 -12.40
CA GLN A 130 11.09 -6.74 -13.75
C GLN A 130 10.85 -5.68 -14.84
N ALA A 131 9.93 -4.74 -14.60
CA ALA A 131 9.67 -3.64 -15.53
C ALA A 131 10.88 -2.70 -15.70
N GLN A 132 11.63 -2.45 -14.62
CA GLN A 132 12.86 -1.64 -14.67
C GLN A 132 13.98 -2.35 -15.43
N SER A 133 14.16 -3.66 -15.22
CA SER A 133 15.17 -4.45 -15.93
C SER A 133 14.93 -4.47 -17.44
N LYS A 134 13.67 -4.67 -17.88
CA LYS A 134 13.30 -4.66 -19.30
C LYS A 134 13.63 -3.32 -19.98
N TYR A 135 13.31 -2.22 -19.31
CA TYR A 135 13.62 -0.88 -19.83
C TYR A 135 15.13 -0.64 -20.00
N HIS A 136 15.96 -1.24 -19.14
CA HIS A 136 17.41 -1.09 -19.20
C HIS A 136 18.06 -1.99 -20.26
N SER A 137 17.45 -3.13 -20.59
CA SER A 137 17.92 -4.02 -21.65
C SER A 137 17.56 -3.56 -23.07
N GLU A 138 16.59 -2.64 -23.20
CA GLU A 138 16.09 -2.11 -24.48
C GLU A 138 16.74 -0.76 -24.87
N ARG A 139 17.74 -0.30 -24.11
CA ARG A 139 18.54 0.92 -24.36
C ARG A 139 19.98 0.57 -24.62
#